data_AF-A0A6G3XLP1-F1
#
_entry.id   AF-A0A6G3XLP1-F1
#
_cell.length_a   1.000
_cell.length_b   1.000
_cell.length_c   1.000
_cell.angle_alpha   90.00
_cell.angle_beta   90.00
_cell.angle_gamma   90.00
#
_symmetry.space_group_name_H-M   'P 1'
#
loop_
_entity.id
_entity.type
_entity.pdbx_description
1 polymer ?
#
loop_
_entity_poly.entity_id
_entity_poly.type
_entity_poly.pdbx_seq_one_letter_code
_entity_poly.pdbx_strand_id
1 'polypeptide(L)'
;HITEDADERARRLSAELEEARLRLIEAHHRQGAADERERLAREIHDTLAQGFASIIVLAEAARAGLETDPGRSGKQLLAIENTARENLAEARV
;
A
#
# COMPACT_ATOMS: atom_id res chain seq x y z
N HIS A 1 -31.32 16.69 -47.41
CA HIS A 1 -30.63 15.40 -47.56
C HIS A 1 -29.13 15.44 -47.30
N ILE A 2 -28.25 15.97 -48.17
CA ILE A 2 -26.79 15.89 -47.95
C ILE A 2 -26.32 16.56 -46.64
N THR A 3 -26.94 17.70 -46.28
CA THR A 3 -26.65 18.43 -45.03
C THR A 3 -27.19 17.72 -43.79
N GLU A 4 -28.39 17.15 -43.85
CA GLU A 4 -28.99 16.37 -42.75
C GLU A 4 -28.16 15.12 -42.42
N ASP A 5 -27.68 14.40 -43.46
CA ASP A 5 -26.79 13.25 -43.28
C ASP A 5 -25.44 13.65 -42.66
N ALA A 6 -24.93 14.84 -42.99
CA ALA A 6 -23.68 15.36 -42.40
C ALA A 6 -23.86 15.71 -40.92
N ASP A 7 -24.96 16.35 -40.56
CA ASP A 7 -25.28 16.71 -39.18
C ASP A 7 -25.56 15.47 -38.31
N GLU A 8 -26.22 14.46 -38.85
CA GLU A 8 -26.42 13.18 -38.15
C GLU A 8 -25.11 12.44 -37.92
N ARG A 9 -24.22 12.41 -38.92
CA ARG A 9 -22.86 11.87 -38.76
C ARG A 9 -22.06 12.62 -37.70
N ALA A 10 -22.09 13.95 -37.70
CA ALA A 10 -21.40 14.78 -36.71
C ALA A 10 -21.93 14.55 -35.28
N ARG A 11 -23.26 14.39 -35.12
CA ARG A 11 -23.89 14.04 -33.84
C ARG A 11 -23.48 12.65 -33.36
N ARG A 12 -23.48 11.65 -34.24
CA ARG A 12 -23.02 10.29 -33.90
C ARG A 12 -21.57 10.28 -33.44
N LEU A 13 -20.67 10.93 -34.20
CA LEU A 13 -19.25 11.00 -33.83
C LEU A 13 -19.01 11.74 -32.51
N SER A 14 -19.75 12.83 -32.26
CA SER A 14 -19.69 13.52 -30.96
C SER A 14 -20.14 12.63 -29.80
N ALA A 15 -21.22 11.86 -29.99
CA ALA A 15 -21.71 10.92 -28.98
C ALA A 15 -20.71 9.78 -28.71
N GLU A 16 -20.13 9.19 -29.77
CA GLU A 16 -19.09 8.16 -29.64
C GLU A 16 -17.83 8.68 -28.94
N LEU A 17 -17.41 9.92 -29.24
CA LEU A 17 -16.28 10.55 -28.58
C LEU A 17 -16.55 10.80 -27.10
N GLU A 18 -17.74 11.28 -26.76
CA GLU A 18 -18.10 11.53 -25.36
C GLU A 18 -18.19 10.22 -24.57
N GLU A 19 -18.76 9.18 -25.17
CA GLU A 19 -18.78 7.84 -24.58
C GLU A 19 -17.35 7.30 -24.37
N ALA A 20 -16.47 7.43 -25.36
CA ALA A 20 -15.08 7.02 -25.24
C ALA A 20 -14.34 7.79 -24.14
N ARG A 21 -14.58 9.10 -24.00
CA ARG A 21 -14.01 9.93 -22.93
C ARG A 21 -14.48 9.47 -21.55
N LEU A 22 -15.77 9.19 -21.39
CA LEU A 22 -16.31 8.69 -20.12
C LEU A 22 -15.68 7.36 -19.74
N ARG A 23 -15.55 6.42 -20.69
CA ARG A 23 -14.86 5.13 -20.46
C ARG A 23 -13.39 5.33 -20.09
N LEU A 24 -12.71 6.28 -20.71
CA LEU A 24 -11.32 6.59 -20.41
C LEU A 24 -11.16 7.17 -19.00
N ILE A 25 -12.04 8.09 -18.60
CA ILE A 25 -12.07 8.66 -17.24
C ILE A 25 -12.28 7.55 -16.21
N GLU A 26 -13.24 6.65 -16.44
CA GLU A 26 -13.50 5.52 -15.55
C GLU A 26 -12.29 4.56 -15.47
N ALA A 27 -11.66 4.26 -16.60
CA ALA A 27 -10.46 3.44 -16.64
C ALA A 27 -9.31 4.07 -15.85
N HIS A 28 -9.09 5.38 -16.01
CA HIS A 28 -8.08 6.11 -15.24
C HIS A 28 -8.37 6.12 -13.74
N HIS A 29 -9.63 6.29 -13.33
CA HIS A 29 -9.99 6.20 -11.92
C HIS A 29 -9.71 4.81 -11.33
N ARG A 30 -10.08 3.75 -12.05
CA ARG A 30 -9.80 2.38 -11.61
C ARG A 30 -8.31 2.09 -11.54
N GLN A 31 -7.54 2.56 -12.53
CA GLN A 31 -6.09 2.42 -12.54
C GLN A 31 -5.45 3.19 -11.38
N GLY A 32 -5.83 4.46 -11.16
CA GLY A 32 -5.30 5.25 -10.05
C GLY A 32 -5.60 4.63 -8.69
N ALA A 33 -6.80 4.07 -8.50
CA ALA A 33 -7.14 3.34 -7.27
C ALA A 33 -6.31 2.05 -7.08
N ALA A 34 -5.94 1.36 -8.17
CA ALA A 34 -5.09 0.18 -8.12
C ALA A 34 -3.63 0.54 -7.80
N ASP A 35 -3.10 1.57 -8.46
CA ASP A 35 -1.75 2.08 -8.25
C ASP A 35 -1.56 2.54 -6.79
N GLU A 36 -2.56 3.24 -6.24
CA GLU A 36 -2.55 3.69 -4.85
C GLU A 36 -2.60 2.52 -3.86
N ARG A 37 -3.42 1.50 -4.15
CA ARG A 37 -3.46 0.28 -3.34
C ARG A 37 -2.12 -0.43 -3.34
N GLU A 38 -1.45 -0.51 -4.49
CA GLU A 38 -0.14 -1.13 -4.58
C GLU A 38 0.93 -0.32 -3.82
N ARG A 39 0.88 1.02 -3.93
CA ARG A 39 1.75 1.92 -3.17
C ARG A 39 1.60 1.69 -1.67
N LEU A 40 0.36 1.70 -1.17
CA LEU A 40 0.07 1.47 0.26
C LEU A 40 0.51 0.08 0.71
N ALA A 41 0.28 -0.96 -0.10
CA ALA A 41 0.74 -2.31 0.21
C ALA A 41 2.27 -2.39 0.35
N ARG A 42 3.02 -1.69 -0.51
CA ARG A 42 4.49 -1.60 -0.40
C ARG A 42 4.93 -0.85 0.86
N GLU A 43 4.29 0.26 1.20
CA GLU A 43 4.63 1.04 2.40
C GLU A 43 4.37 0.27 3.69
N ILE A 44 3.23 -0.42 3.77
CA ILE A 44 2.93 -1.33 4.89
C ILE A 44 3.98 -2.44 4.94
N HIS A 45 4.29 -3.08 3.81
CA HIS A 45 5.28 -4.17 3.75
C HIS A 45 6.67 -3.72 4.22
N ASP A 46 7.14 -2.56 3.78
CA ASP A 46 8.44 -2.01 4.18
C ASP A 46 8.49 -1.72 5.69
N THR A 47 7.41 -1.18 6.24
CA THR A 47 7.28 -0.92 7.69
C THR A 47 7.34 -2.22 8.49
N LEU A 48 6.59 -3.24 8.07
CA LEU A 48 6.62 -4.56 8.70
C LEU A 48 8.01 -5.20 8.62
N ALA A 49 8.65 -5.14 7.45
CA ALA A 49 10.00 -5.68 7.23
C ALA A 49 11.04 -5.01 8.15
N GLN A 50 10.97 -3.68 8.30
CA GLN A 50 11.83 -2.93 9.22
C GLN A 50 11.61 -3.38 10.67
N GLY A 51 10.35 -3.52 11.11
CA GLY A 51 10.06 -3.98 12.46
C GLY A 51 10.53 -5.43 12.71
N PHE A 52 10.43 -6.33 11.72
CA PHE A 52 10.99 -7.68 11.85
C PHE A 52 12.51 -7.69 11.95
N ALA A 53 13.21 -6.87 11.17
CA ALA A 53 14.66 -6.73 11.28
C ALA A 53 15.07 -6.23 12.68
N SER A 54 14.34 -5.24 13.22
CA SER A 54 14.55 -4.75 14.60
C SER A 54 14.35 -5.85 15.65
N ILE A 55 13.28 -6.63 15.53
CA ILE A 55 13.00 -7.77 16.43
C ILE A 55 14.14 -8.78 16.40
N ILE A 56 14.65 -9.14 15.21
CA ILE A 56 15.76 -10.08 15.07
C ILE A 56 16.99 -9.57 15.82
N VAL A 57 17.40 -8.32 15.58
CA VAL A 57 18.58 -7.71 16.23
C VAL A 57 18.41 -7.68 17.76
N LEU A 58 17.24 -7.27 18.24
CA LEU A 58 16.96 -7.23 19.68
C LEU A 58 16.97 -8.63 20.30
N ALA A 59 16.45 -9.65 19.60
CA ALA A 59 16.41 -11.02 20.09
C ALA A 59 17.82 -11.62 20.18
N GLU A 60 18.68 -11.34 19.20
CA GLU A 60 20.09 -11.74 19.23
C GLU A 60 20.83 -11.09 20.41
N ALA A 61 20.60 -9.79 20.61
CA ALA A 61 21.23 -9.05 21.69
C ALA A 61 20.73 -9.50 23.09
N ALA A 62 19.43 -9.79 23.23
CA ALA A 62 18.87 -10.35 24.45
C ALA A 62 19.47 -11.73 24.76
N ARG A 63 19.56 -12.60 23.75
CA ARG A 63 20.15 -13.94 23.89
C ARG A 63 21.61 -13.89 24.33
N ALA A 64 22.39 -12.96 23.78
CA ALA A 64 23.80 -12.79 24.16
C ALA A 64 23.98 -12.24 25.59
N GLY A 65 23.00 -11.51 26.12
CA GLY A 65 23.04 -10.87 27.44
C GLY A 65 22.49 -11.70 28.59
N LEU A 66 21.91 -12.89 28.35
CA LEU A 66 21.13 -13.61 29.37
C LEU A 66 21.90 -13.91 30.67
N GLU A 67 23.19 -14.23 30.57
CA GLU A 67 24.03 -14.55 31.73
C GLU A 67 24.81 -13.35 32.25
N THR A 68 25.12 -12.38 31.39
CA THR A 68 26.03 -11.27 31.70
C THR A 68 25.31 -10.00 32.16
N ASP A 69 24.13 -9.71 31.60
CA ASP A 69 23.27 -8.60 31.97
C ASP A 69 21.79 -8.97 31.75
N PRO A 70 21.19 -9.73 32.69
CA PRO A 70 19.79 -10.13 32.61
C PRO A 70 18.83 -8.93 32.58
N GLY A 71 19.20 -7.82 33.23
CA GLY A 71 18.39 -6.61 33.27
C GLY A 71 18.28 -5.94 31.89
N ARG A 72 19.39 -5.83 31.17
CA ARG A 72 19.39 -5.36 29.78
C ARG A 72 18.65 -6.32 28.85
N SER A 73 18.83 -7.62 29.05
CA SER A 73 18.11 -8.66 28.29
C SER A 73 16.60 -8.53 28.46
N GLY A 74 16.13 -8.31 29.69
CA GLY A 74 14.71 -8.03 29.97
C GLY A 74 14.17 -6.80 29.24
N LYS A 75 14.95 -5.71 29.17
CA LYS A 75 14.56 -4.51 28.40
C LYS A 75 14.47 -4.78 26.90
N GLN A 76 15.37 -5.59 26.35
CA GLN A 76 15.34 -5.97 24.93
C GLN A 76 14.13 -6.85 24.61
N LEU A 77 13.74 -7.76 25.50
CA LEU A 77 12.51 -8.56 25.35
C LEU A 77 11.25 -7.68 25.35
N LEU A 78 11.18 -6.68 26.24
CA LEU A 78 10.08 -5.70 26.23
C LEU A 78 10.04 -4.90 24.93
N ALA A 79 11.21 -4.50 24.40
CA ALA A 79 11.28 -3.80 23.11
C ALA A 79 10.78 -4.68 21.95
N ILE A 80 11.15 -5.96 21.92
CA ILE A 80 10.63 -6.93 20.94
C ILE A 80 9.11 -7.02 21.01
N GLU A 81 8.54 -7.14 22.22
CA GLU A 81 7.10 -7.21 22.40
C GLU A 81 6.40 -5.96 21.86
N ASN A 82 6.93 -4.77 22.17
CA ASN A 82 6.36 -3.52 21.69
C ASN A 82 6.41 -3.42 20.17
N THR A 83 7.56 -3.68 19.54
CA THR A 83 7.68 -3.66 18.08
C THR A 83 6.77 -4.69 17.40
N ALA A 84 6.61 -5.88 17.99
CA ALA A 84 5.70 -6.89 17.47
C ALA A 84 4.23 -6.44 17.54
N ARG A 85 3.83 -5.76 18.63
CA ARG A 85 2.48 -5.20 18.78
C ARG A 85 2.22 -4.07 17.78
N GLU A 86 3.19 -3.19 17.57
CA GLU A 86 3.12 -2.12 16.57
C GLU A 86 2.98 -2.69 15.16
N ASN A 87 3.83 -3.64 14.77
CA ASN A 87 3.73 -4.32 13.48
C ASN A 87 2.38 -5.04 13.30
N LEU A 88 1.85 -5.67 14.35
CA LEU A 88 0.54 -6.33 14.26
C LEU A 88 -0.61 -5.32 14.10
N ALA A 89 -0.49 -4.13 14.68
CA ALA A 89 -1.46 -3.05 14.49
C ALA A 89 -1.41 -2.54 13.05
N GLU A 90 -0.21 -2.31 12.50
CA GLU A 90 0.01 -1.85 11.12
C GLU A 90 -0.54 -2.85 10.09
N ALA A 91 -0.31 -4.15 10.30
CA ALA A 91 -0.78 -5.21 9.39
C ALA A 91 -2.31 -5.40 9.36
N ARG A 92 -3.06 -4.78 10.28
CA ARG A 92 -4.53 -4.91 10.38
C ARG A 92 -5.27 -3.76 9.69
N VAL A 93 -4.57 -2.70 9.31
CA VAL A 93 -5.12 -1.53 8.59
C VAL A 93 -5.23 -1.86 7.11
#